data_AF-A0A960N466-F1
#
_entry.id   AF-A0A960N466-F1
#
_cell.length_a   1.000
_cell.length_b   1.000
_cell.length_c   1.000
_cell.angle_alpha   90.00
_cell.angle_beta   90.00
_cell.angle_gamma   90.00
#
_symmetry.space_group_name_H-M   'P 1'
#
loop_
_entity.id
_entity.type
_entity.pdbx_description
1 polymer ?
#
loop_
_entity_poly.entity_id
_entity_poly.type
_entity_poly.pdbx_seq_one_letter_code
_entity_poly.pdbx_strand_id
1 'polypeptide(L)'
;GTIRLQPTADGVYGEGVTRPLLPWAEAAKAVAAEVDAPFIDLYQASVAYHNRIGKAASATFSPKPGDITHFNELGTEAIANLVVDELRKAEPELAKQLR
;
A
#
# COMPACT_ATOMS: atom_id res chain seq x y z
N GLY A 1 5.12 -1.68 -6.66
CA GLY A 1 4.59 -3.04 -6.43
C GLY A 1 3.27 -3.18 -7.15
N THR A 2 3.11 -4.21 -7.99
CA THR A 2 2.04 -4.25 -8.99
C THR A 2 0.64 -4.37 -8.36
N ILE A 3 -0.11 -3.27 -8.38
CA ILE A 3 -1.56 -3.27 -8.19
C ILE A 3 -2.18 -3.07 -9.58
N ARG A 4 -2.60 -4.14 -10.25
CA ARG A 4 -3.45 -4.02 -11.45
C ARG A 4 -4.87 -3.74 -11.00
N LEU A 5 -5.30 -2.49 -11.06
CA LEU A 5 -6.67 -2.11 -10.76
C LEU A 5 -7.53 -2.05 -12.02
N GLN A 6 -8.46 -2.99 -12.10
CA GLN A 6 -9.80 -2.72 -12.61
C GLN A 6 -10.80 -3.18 -11.53
N PRO A 7 -11.44 -2.26 -10.80
CA PRO A 7 -12.61 -2.61 -9.99
C PRO A 7 -13.82 -2.78 -10.92
N THR A 8 -14.62 -3.84 -10.70
CA THR A 8 -16.01 -3.82 -11.17
C THR A 8 -16.86 -3.07 -10.14
N ALA A 9 -18.01 -2.52 -10.57
CA ALA A 9 -18.86 -1.61 -9.81
C ALA A 9 -19.34 -2.16 -8.45
N ASP A 10 -19.25 -3.48 -8.25
CA ASP A 10 -19.79 -4.18 -7.08
C ASP A 10 -18.72 -4.55 -6.03
N GLY A 11 -17.49 -4.03 -6.17
CA GLY A 11 -16.38 -4.37 -5.26
C GLY A 11 -15.88 -5.81 -5.41
N VAL A 12 -16.42 -6.57 -6.37
CA VAL A 12 -15.93 -7.89 -6.76
C VAL A 12 -14.80 -7.70 -7.76
N TYR A 13 -13.61 -8.15 -7.39
CA TYR A 13 -12.45 -8.18 -8.29
C TYR A 13 -12.72 -9.23 -9.37
N GLY A 14 -13.04 -8.80 -10.59
CA GLY A 14 -13.25 -9.68 -11.74
C GLY A 14 -11.98 -10.46 -12.11
N GLU A 15 -12.15 -11.52 -12.90
CA GLU A 15 -11.04 -12.33 -13.43
C GLU A 15 -9.96 -11.43 -14.06
N GLY A 16 -8.70 -11.60 -13.60
CA GLY A 16 -7.53 -10.86 -14.12
C GLY A 16 -6.84 -9.91 -13.14
N VAL A 17 -7.33 -9.75 -11.90
CA VAL A 17 -6.64 -8.97 -10.86
C VAL A 17 -5.54 -9.81 -10.22
N THR A 18 -4.29 -9.57 -10.61
CA THR A 18 -3.15 -10.21 -9.94
C THR A 18 -2.79 -9.44 -8.66
N ARG A 19 -2.74 -10.15 -7.53
CA ARG A 19 -2.25 -9.65 -6.23
C ARG A 19 -0.90 -10.31 -5.89
N PRO A 20 0.16 -10.09 -6.68
CA PRO A 20 1.40 -10.84 -6.55
C PRO A 20 2.13 -10.62 -5.21
N LEU A 21 1.79 -9.53 -4.49
CA LEU A 21 2.43 -9.17 -3.24
C LEU A 21 1.66 -9.61 -1.98
N LEU A 22 0.39 -10.01 -2.11
CA LEU A 22 -0.43 -10.41 -0.98
C LEU A 22 0.18 -11.57 -0.17
N PRO A 23 0.71 -12.64 -0.79
CA PRO A 23 1.33 -13.73 -0.02
C PRO A 23 2.50 -13.26 0.86
N TRP A 24 3.26 -12.27 0.40
CA TRP A 24 4.38 -11.71 1.15
C TRP A 24 3.91 -10.79 2.29
N ALA A 25 2.83 -10.04 2.09
CA ALA A 25 2.24 -9.22 3.14
C ALA A 25 1.69 -10.09 4.28
N GLU A 26 0.99 -11.18 3.95
CA GLU A 26 0.48 -12.14 4.94
C GLU A 26 1.63 -12.86 5.67
N ALA A 27 2.69 -13.24 4.95
CA ALA A 27 3.88 -13.83 5.57
C ALA A 27 4.57 -12.85 6.54
N ALA A 28 4.72 -11.57 6.16
CA ALA A 28 5.30 -10.55 7.02
C ALA A 28 4.45 -10.31 8.29
N LYS A 29 3.12 -10.34 8.14
CA LYS A 29 2.18 -10.25 9.27
C LYS A 29 2.32 -11.43 10.22
N ALA A 30 2.47 -12.65 9.70
CA ALA A 30 2.70 -13.83 10.51
C ALA A 30 4.00 -13.73 11.31
N VAL A 31 5.10 -13.32 10.67
CA VAL A 31 6.39 -13.11 11.34
C VAL A 31 6.29 -12.05 12.43
N ALA A 32 5.61 -10.93 12.19
CA ALA A 32 5.43 -9.89 13.20
C ALA A 32 4.70 -10.41 14.44
N ALA A 33 3.69 -11.28 14.26
CA ALA A 33 3.02 -11.95 15.38
C ALA A 33 3.93 -12.96 16.10
N GLU A 34 4.78 -13.68 15.38
CA GLU A 34 5.74 -14.63 15.97
C GLU A 34 6.78 -13.96 16.87
N VAL A 35 7.20 -12.73 16.52
CA VAL A 35 8.23 -11.99 17.24
C VAL A 35 7.69 -10.89 18.16
N ASP A 36 6.37 -10.84 18.36
CA ASP A 36 5.66 -9.81 19.15
C ASP A 36 6.04 -8.37 18.75
N ALA A 37 6.11 -8.13 17.44
CA ALA A 37 6.40 -6.81 16.88
C ALA A 37 5.12 -6.12 16.36
N PRO A 38 5.01 -4.79 16.52
CA PRO A 38 3.98 -4.01 15.83
C PRO A 38 4.06 -4.21 14.32
N PHE A 39 2.89 -4.33 13.66
CA PHE A 39 2.80 -4.54 12.22
C PHE A 39 1.94 -3.47 11.55
N ILE A 40 2.45 -2.92 10.45
CA ILE A 40 1.71 -2.02 9.56
C ILE A 40 1.40 -2.76 8.26
N ASP A 41 0.11 -2.92 7.95
CA ASP A 41 -0.33 -3.51 6.69
C ASP A 41 -0.33 -2.48 5.56
N LEU A 42 0.89 -2.08 5.14
CA LEU A 42 1.06 -1.11 4.05
C LEU A 42 0.51 -1.64 2.72
N TYR A 43 0.45 -2.96 2.54
CA TYR A 43 -0.12 -3.56 1.34
C TYR A 43 -1.61 -3.24 1.21
N GLN A 44 -2.41 -3.53 2.24
CA GLN A 44 -3.84 -3.22 2.23
C GLN A 44 -4.10 -1.72 2.18
N ALA A 45 -3.35 -0.92 2.96
CA ALA A 45 -3.47 0.54 2.95
C ALA A 45 -3.19 1.12 1.55
N SER A 46 -2.14 0.64 0.88
CA SER A 46 -1.79 1.06 -0.47
C SER A 46 -2.82 0.61 -1.51
N VAL A 47 -3.32 -0.63 -1.42
CA VAL A 47 -4.41 -1.12 -2.29
C VAL A 47 -5.67 -0.27 -2.14
N ALA A 48 -6.09 0.01 -0.91
CA ALA A 48 -7.24 0.87 -0.63
C ALA A 48 -7.03 2.29 -1.20
N TYR A 49 -5.84 2.86 -1.03
CA TYR A 49 -5.51 4.17 -1.54
C TYR A 49 -5.59 4.24 -3.08
N HIS A 50 -4.94 3.30 -3.77
CA HIS A 50 -4.95 3.25 -5.24
C HIS A 50 -6.36 2.98 -5.79
N ASN A 51 -7.16 2.16 -5.10
CA ASN A 51 -8.58 1.95 -5.44
C ASN A 51 -9.37 3.25 -5.36
N ARG A 52 -9.12 4.06 -4.33
CA ARG A 52 -9.82 5.33 -4.12
C ARG A 52 -9.44 6.38 -5.17
N ILE A 53 -8.16 6.53 -5.50
CA ILE A 53 -7.71 7.56 -6.46
C ILE A 53 -7.86 7.13 -7.92
N GLY A 54 -8.00 5.83 -8.18
CA GLY A 54 -8.17 5.26 -9.51
C GLY A 54 -6.87 5.21 -10.32
N LYS A 55 -6.97 4.56 -11.50
CA LYS A 55 -5.83 4.22 -12.36
C LYS A 55 -5.08 5.44 -12.91
N ALA A 56 -5.81 6.48 -13.33
CA ALA A 56 -5.21 7.67 -13.96
C ALA A 56 -4.34 8.44 -12.97
N ALA A 57 -4.85 8.72 -11.76
CA ALA A 57 -4.08 9.36 -10.71
C ALA A 57 -2.94 8.45 -10.21
N SER A 58 -3.19 7.15 -10.07
CA SER A 58 -2.14 6.20 -9.67
C SER A 58 -0.96 6.16 -10.66
N ALA A 59 -1.22 6.33 -11.96
CA ALA A 59 -0.18 6.36 -12.98
C ALA A 59 0.72 7.60 -12.89
N THR A 60 0.27 8.69 -12.26
CA THR A 60 1.10 9.90 -12.08
C THR A 60 2.17 9.73 -11.02
N PHE A 61 2.18 8.61 -10.27
CA PHE A 61 3.19 8.31 -9.26
C PHE A 61 4.43 7.64 -9.83
N SER A 62 4.38 7.22 -11.09
CA SER A 62 5.53 6.62 -11.76
C SER A 62 6.51 7.68 -12.26
N PRO A 63 7.83 7.47 -12.14
CA PRO A 63 8.83 8.42 -12.66
C PRO A 63 8.86 8.49 -14.19
N LYS A 64 8.41 7.42 -14.86
CA LYS A 64 8.33 7.33 -16.32
C LYS A 64 7.23 6.34 -16.74
N PRO A 65 6.68 6.49 -17.96
CA PRO A 65 5.73 5.51 -18.50
C PRO A 65 6.31 4.09 -18.48
N GLY A 66 5.53 3.14 -17.96
CA GLY A 66 5.93 1.73 -17.87
C GLY A 66 6.72 1.36 -16.62
N ASP A 67 7.21 2.30 -15.82
CA ASP A 67 7.79 2.01 -14.51
C ASP A 67 6.68 1.84 -13.46
N ILE A 68 6.40 0.59 -13.10
CA ILE A 68 5.31 0.24 -12.17
C ILE A 68 5.84 -0.18 -10.79
N THR A 69 7.14 -0.03 -10.56
CA THR A 69 7.82 -0.46 -9.33
C THR A 69 8.36 0.70 -8.52
N HIS A 70 8.84 1.76 -9.18
CA HIS A 70 9.40 2.93 -8.52
C HIS A 70 8.38 4.07 -8.44
N PHE A 71 8.48 4.85 -7.37
CA PHE A 71 7.71 6.08 -7.20
C PHE A 71 8.55 7.31 -7.56
N ASN A 72 7.88 8.33 -8.07
CA ASN A 72 8.39 9.70 -8.10
C ASN A 72 8.13 10.40 -6.75
N GLU A 73 8.39 11.69 -6.66
CA GLU A 73 8.20 12.48 -5.43
C GLU A 73 6.75 12.43 -4.93
N LEU A 74 5.76 12.62 -5.82
CA LEU A 74 4.33 12.57 -5.47
C LEU A 74 3.93 11.19 -4.93
N GLY A 75 4.38 10.12 -5.58
CA GLY A 75 4.11 8.76 -5.13
C GLY A 75 4.79 8.46 -3.79
N THR A 76 6.02 8.96 -3.60
CA THR A 76 6.77 8.79 -2.36
C THR A 76 6.07 9.47 -1.20
N GLU A 77 5.62 10.72 -1.38
CA GLU A 77 4.86 11.46 -0.36
C GLU A 77 3.53 10.77 -0.04
N ALA A 78 2.79 10.33 -1.05
CA ALA A 78 1.53 9.62 -0.86
C ALA A 78 1.70 8.34 -0.02
N ILE A 79 2.72 7.53 -0.32
CA ILE A 79 3.01 6.30 0.44
C ILE A 79 3.56 6.60 1.84
N ALA A 80 4.41 7.62 1.98
CA ALA A 80 4.93 8.04 3.28
C ALA A 80 3.80 8.46 4.23
N ASN A 81 2.80 9.19 3.72
CA ASN A 81 1.61 9.57 4.49
C ASN A 81 0.82 8.34 4.96
N LEU A 82 0.66 7.30 4.12
CA LEU A 82 0.04 6.05 4.54
C LEU A 82 0.82 5.37 5.66
N VAL A 83 2.15 5.33 5.58
CA VAL A 83 3.00 4.77 6.63
C VAL A 83 2.83 5.54 7.93
N VAL A 84 2.81 6.87 7.88
CA VAL A 84 2.60 7.73 9.05
C VAL A 84 1.23 7.47 9.68
N ASP A 85 0.17 7.43 8.88
CA ASP A 85 -1.19 7.20 9.37
C ASP A 85 -1.35 5.83 10.04
N GLU A 86 -0.74 4.78 9.48
CA GLU A 86 -0.77 3.45 10.07
C GLU A 86 0.16 3.32 11.29
N LEU A 87 1.33 3.96 11.27
CA LEU A 87 2.25 3.97 12.40
C LEU A 87 1.61 4.62 13.64
N ARG A 88 0.87 5.72 13.45
CA ARG A 88 0.11 6.36 14.54
C ARG A 88 -0.88 5.42 15.23
N LYS A 89 -1.38 4.40 14.54
CA LYS A 89 -2.31 3.40 15.07
C LYS A 89 -1.58 2.21 15.68
N ALA A 90 -0.56 1.72 15.00
CA ALA A 90 0.15 0.50 15.36
C ALA A 90 1.18 0.71 16.49
N GLU A 91 1.81 1.88 16.56
CA GLU A 91 2.83 2.21 17.56
C GLU A 91 2.73 3.70 17.97
N PRO A 92 1.83 4.02 18.92
CA PRO A 92 1.60 5.39 19.37
C PRO A 92 2.80 6.06 20.07
N GLU A 93 3.77 5.30 20.58
CA GLU A 93 4.94 5.84 21.27
C GLU A 93 5.98 6.34 20.25
N LEU A 94 6.24 5.57 19.19
CA LEU A 94 7.03 5.98 18.02
C LEU A 94 6.35 7.14 17.29
N ALA A 95 5.02 7.17 17.27
CA ALA A 95 4.27 8.26 16.66
C ALA A 95 4.56 9.64 17.28
N LYS A 96 5.06 9.70 18.52
CA LYS A 96 5.49 10.95 19.19
C LYS A 96 6.78 11.53 18.59
N GLN A 97 7.56 10.74 17.84
CA GLN A 97 8.79 11.17 17.17
C GLN A 97 8.54 11.69 15.75
N LEU A 98 7.32 11.53 15.24
CA LEU A 98 6.93 12.08 13.94
C LEU A 98 6.86 13.61 14.06
N ARG A 99 7.60 14.30 13.18
CA ARG A 99 7.63 15.76 13.10
C ARG A 99 6.43 16.32 12.35
#